data_AF-A0A969FBZ9-F1
#
_entry.id   AF-A0A969FBZ9-F1
#
_cell.length_a   1.000
_cell.length_b   1.000
_cell.length_c   1.000
_cell.angle_alpha   90.00
_cell.angle_beta   90.00
_cell.angle_gamma   90.00
#
_symmetry.space_group_name_H-M   'P 1'
#
loop_
_entity.id
_entity.type
_entity.pdbx_description
1 polymer ?
#
loop_
_entity_poly.entity_id
_entity_poly.type
_entity_poly.pdbx_seq_one_letter_code
_entity_poly.pdbx_strand_id
1 'polypeptide(L)'
;MKSVWFVFWGLGVGLLGVGVGRLPAQAEPAPLFAPVLPEIWQRLPQGLQMRLPATLPDRPEPLYPFVRSNPEGLLVYLSIDPECNQPSCSVGGAAVFTEEGFADWQRKLEDAEPLSLPNNIQGYFLQIGEDDEADNFILWQQ
;
A
#
# COMPACT_ATOMS: atom_id res chain seq x y z
N MET A 1 -1.12 -18.96 -4.06
CA MET A 1 -2.00 -17.81 -3.76
C MET A 1 -1.09 -16.70 -3.25
N LYS A 2 -0.92 -15.62 -4.02
CA LYS A 2 -0.02 -14.50 -3.71
C LYS A 2 -0.89 -13.32 -3.26
N SER A 3 -0.50 -12.62 -2.20
CA SER A 3 -1.26 -11.53 -1.57
C SER A 3 -0.35 -10.32 -1.47
N VAL A 4 -0.85 -9.14 -1.88
CA VAL A 4 -0.10 -7.89 -2.07
C VAL A 4 -0.40 -6.87 -0.94
N TRP A 5 0.55 -6.01 -0.55
CA TRP A 5 0.64 -5.49 0.83
C TRP A 5 1.53 -4.21 0.96
N PHE A 6 1.04 -3.04 1.47
CA PHE A 6 1.56 -1.64 1.65
C PHE A 6 2.45 -1.21 2.91
N VAL A 7 3.55 -0.39 2.90
CA VAL A 7 4.43 0.26 3.96
C VAL A 7 5.67 1.06 3.41
N PHE A 8 6.03 2.25 3.96
CA PHE A 8 7.05 3.23 3.46
C PHE A 8 8.33 3.42 4.39
N TRP A 9 9.55 3.47 3.80
CA TRP A 9 10.88 4.11 4.13
C TRP A 9 11.86 3.71 5.28
N GLY A 10 13.19 3.81 4.98
CA GLY A 10 14.24 4.36 5.88
C GLY A 10 15.48 3.47 6.21
N LEU A 11 16.63 3.73 5.57
CA LEU A 11 17.91 2.97 5.66
C LEU A 11 18.66 3.07 7.00
N GLY A 12 19.17 1.93 7.48
CA GLY A 12 20.25 1.84 8.48
C GLY A 12 21.00 0.51 8.36
N VAL A 13 22.26 0.56 7.90
CA VAL A 13 23.13 -0.59 7.63
C VAL A 13 23.69 -1.19 8.92
N GLY A 14 23.71 -2.53 9.04
CA GLY A 14 24.42 -3.25 10.10
C GLY A 14 24.54 -4.76 9.82
N LEU A 15 25.75 -5.29 10.04
CA LEU A 15 26.28 -6.60 9.61
C LEU A 15 25.76 -7.86 10.34
N LEU A 16 25.73 -8.96 9.58
CA LEU A 16 25.98 -10.38 9.89
C LEU A 16 25.45 -11.01 11.20
N GLY A 17 24.49 -11.92 11.05
CA GLY A 17 24.18 -13.00 11.99
C GLY A 17 23.29 -14.06 11.35
N VAL A 18 23.81 -15.27 11.14
CA VAL A 18 23.01 -16.43 10.71
C VAL A 18 22.20 -16.92 11.91
N GLY A 19 21.04 -16.30 12.11
CA GLY A 19 20.03 -16.74 13.07
C GLY A 19 18.92 -17.46 12.32
N VAL A 20 18.47 -18.60 12.86
CA VAL A 20 17.18 -19.21 12.54
C VAL A 20 16.10 -18.21 12.98
N GLY A 21 15.80 -17.24 12.11
CA GLY A 21 14.91 -16.13 12.38
C GLY A 21 13.48 -16.57 12.19
N ARG A 22 12.69 -16.47 13.27
CA ARG A 22 11.22 -16.45 13.21
C ARG A 22 10.79 -15.65 11.97
N LEU A 23 9.85 -16.21 11.20
CA LEU A 23 9.10 -15.48 10.16
C LEU A 23 8.84 -14.05 10.66
N PRO A 24 9.08 -13.02 9.82
CA PRO A 24 8.98 -11.63 10.26
C PRO A 24 7.63 -11.47 10.95
N ALA A 25 7.67 -10.99 12.19
CA ALA A 25 6.48 -10.61 12.93
C ALA A 25 5.57 -9.87 11.94
N GLN A 26 4.32 -10.30 11.79
CA GLN A 26 3.32 -9.49 11.12
C GLN A 26 3.30 -8.18 11.90
N ALA A 27 3.94 -7.15 11.36
CA ALA A 27 3.99 -5.86 12.00
C ALA A 27 2.54 -5.36 12.05
N GLU A 28 2.11 -4.97 13.25
CA GLU A 28 0.78 -4.41 13.43
C GLU A 28 0.63 -3.17 12.53
N PRO A 29 -0.52 -2.99 11.85
CA PRO A 29 -0.80 -1.77 11.11
C PRO A 29 -0.56 -0.52 11.96
N ALA A 30 -0.16 0.57 11.31
CA ALA A 30 -0.05 1.86 11.97
C ALA A 30 -1.38 2.21 12.66
N PRO A 31 -1.36 2.77 13.89
CA PRO A 31 -2.57 3.00 14.68
C PRO A 31 -3.68 3.78 13.96
N LEU A 32 -3.32 4.65 13.00
CA LEU A 32 -4.28 5.40 12.20
C LEU A 32 -5.27 4.51 11.43
N PHE A 33 -4.90 3.27 11.09
CA PHE A 33 -5.76 2.34 10.37
C PHE A 33 -6.77 1.63 11.28
N ALA A 34 -6.59 1.67 12.60
CA ALA A 34 -7.49 1.00 13.54
C ALA A 34 -8.99 1.28 13.31
N PRO A 35 -9.42 2.52 12.99
CA PRO A 35 -10.83 2.82 12.73
C PRO A 35 -11.41 2.12 11.50
N VAL A 36 -10.58 1.79 10.50
CA VAL A 36 -11.02 1.22 9.23
C VAL A 36 -10.80 -0.31 9.13
N LEU A 37 -10.06 -0.91 10.07
CA LEU A 37 -9.83 -2.36 10.08
C LEU A 37 -11.12 -3.21 10.00
N PRO A 38 -12.20 -2.90 10.74
CA PRO A 38 -13.44 -3.68 10.64
C PRO A 38 -14.05 -3.62 9.24
N GLU A 39 -14.03 -2.45 8.59
CA GLU A 39 -14.56 -2.28 7.24
C GLU A 39 -13.70 -3.03 6.21
N ILE A 40 -12.37 -3.00 6.36
CA ILE A 40 -11.45 -3.76 5.52
C ILE A 40 -11.77 -5.24 5.61
N TRP A 41 -11.89 -5.81 6.82
CA TRP A 41 -12.18 -7.24 7.00
C TRP A 41 -13.54 -7.66 6.42
N GLN A 42 -14.54 -6.78 6.47
CA GLN A 42 -15.86 -7.05 5.93
C GLN A 42 -15.91 -7.01 4.39
N ARG A 43 -15.08 -6.19 3.77
CA ARG A 43 -15.12 -5.93 2.32
C ARG A 43 -14.01 -6.62 1.54
N LEU A 44 -13.06 -7.25 2.23
CA LEU A 44 -11.95 -7.94 1.61
C LEU A 44 -12.48 -9.10 0.75
N PRO A 45 -12.13 -9.17 -0.55
CA PRO A 45 -12.53 -10.29 -1.38
C PRO A 45 -12.02 -11.61 -0.81
N GLN A 46 -12.83 -12.66 -0.91
CA GLN A 46 -12.53 -13.96 -0.32
C GLN A 46 -11.20 -14.52 -0.86
N GLY A 47 -10.35 -14.98 0.06
CA GLY A 47 -9.05 -15.56 -0.30
C GLY A 47 -7.93 -14.54 -0.53
N LEU A 48 -8.23 -13.24 -0.46
CA LEU A 48 -7.23 -12.17 -0.47
C LEU A 48 -6.83 -11.77 0.96
N GLN A 49 -5.67 -11.12 1.07
CA GLN A 49 -5.17 -10.54 2.32
C GLN A 49 -4.65 -9.12 2.04
N MET A 50 -4.97 -8.14 2.90
CA MET A 50 -4.47 -6.75 2.86
C MET A 50 -3.63 -6.36 4.10
N ARG A 51 -2.43 -5.81 3.89
CA ARG A 51 -1.37 -5.53 4.89
C ARG A 51 -1.21 -4.06 4.71
N LEU A 52 -1.42 -3.40 5.82
CA LEU A 52 -1.32 -1.98 5.90
C LEU A 52 0.07 -1.61 6.40
N PRO A 53 0.52 -0.41 6.06
CA PRO A 53 1.75 0.16 6.59
C PRO A 53 1.79 0.05 8.11
N ALA A 54 2.85 -0.53 8.68
CA ALA A 54 3.11 -0.43 10.13
C ALA A 54 3.60 0.97 10.50
N THR A 55 4.26 1.63 9.56
CA THR A 55 4.77 3.00 9.67
C THR A 55 4.45 3.78 8.39
N LEU A 56 4.13 5.06 8.55
CA LEU A 56 4.02 6.02 7.46
C LEU A 56 5.14 7.06 7.61
N PRO A 57 5.55 7.73 6.51
CA PRO A 57 6.47 8.86 6.60
C PRO A 57 5.89 9.93 7.50
N ASP A 58 6.75 10.59 8.27
CA ASP A 58 6.35 11.75 9.05
C ASP A 58 5.83 12.85 8.13
N ARG A 59 4.65 13.36 8.44
CA ARG A 59 4.02 14.49 7.77
C ARG A 59 3.46 15.47 8.80
N PRO A 60 3.43 16.78 8.50
CA PRO A 60 2.91 17.77 9.43
C PRO A 60 1.38 17.67 9.56
N GLU A 61 0.68 17.25 8.52
CA GLU A 61 -0.78 17.06 8.54
C GLU A 61 -1.16 15.67 9.05
N PRO A 62 -2.25 15.55 9.87
CA PRO A 62 -2.82 14.25 10.20
C PRO A 62 -3.38 13.57 8.95
N LEU A 63 -3.31 12.23 8.93
CA LEU A 63 -3.87 11.40 7.86
C LEU A 63 -5.10 10.64 8.34
N TYR A 64 -6.13 10.63 7.50
CA TYR A 64 -7.42 9.99 7.72
C TYR A 64 -7.61 8.89 6.68
N PRO A 65 -7.68 7.62 7.09
CA PRO A 65 -7.92 6.54 6.16
C PRO A 65 -9.40 6.41 5.81
N PHE A 66 -9.68 6.01 4.57
CA PHE A 66 -11.03 5.61 4.15
C PHE A 66 -10.98 4.43 3.17
N VAL A 67 -12.00 3.56 3.23
CA VAL A 67 -12.03 2.31 2.47
C VAL A 67 -12.94 2.43 1.26
N ARG A 68 -12.49 1.86 0.14
CA ARG A 68 -13.25 1.67 -1.08
C ARG A 68 -13.10 0.22 -1.52
N SER A 69 -14.18 -0.38 -1.98
CA SER A 69 -14.15 -1.71 -2.56
C SER A 69 -14.97 -1.73 -3.84
N ASN A 70 -14.48 -2.44 -4.84
CA ASN A 70 -15.16 -2.73 -6.08
C ASN A 70 -14.91 -4.22 -6.44
N PRO A 71 -15.52 -4.75 -7.52
CA PRO A 71 -15.26 -6.13 -7.92
C PRO A 71 -13.77 -6.43 -8.26
N GLU A 72 -13.00 -5.40 -8.60
CA GLU A 72 -11.58 -5.52 -8.93
C GLU A 72 -10.69 -5.61 -7.68
N GLY A 73 -11.17 -5.20 -6.52
CA GLY A 73 -10.35 -5.19 -5.31
C GLY A 73 -10.85 -4.31 -4.17
N LEU A 74 -9.97 -4.12 -3.19
CA LEU A 74 -10.18 -3.24 -2.04
C LEU A 74 -9.00 -2.27 -1.94
N LEU A 75 -9.33 -1.00 -1.74
CA LEU A 75 -8.38 0.10 -1.61
C LEU A 75 -8.63 0.82 -0.28
N VAL A 76 -7.55 1.15 0.41
CA VAL A 76 -7.53 1.96 1.62
C VAL A 76 -6.75 3.21 1.28
N TYR A 77 -7.46 4.32 1.11
CA TYR A 77 -6.88 5.61 0.82
C TYR A 77 -6.49 6.33 2.10
N LEU A 78 -5.60 7.30 1.99
CA LEU A 78 -5.20 8.25 3.03
C LEU A 78 -5.49 9.66 2.53
N SER A 79 -6.10 10.50 3.36
CA SER A 79 -6.32 11.92 3.06
C SER A 79 -5.88 12.81 4.21
N ILE A 80 -5.56 14.08 3.90
CA ILE A 80 -5.37 15.13 4.90
C ILE A 80 -6.69 15.78 5.33
N ASP A 81 -7.77 15.54 4.58
CA ASP A 81 -9.13 16.01 4.89
C ASP A 81 -9.92 14.86 5.55
N PRO A 82 -10.39 15.01 6.80
CA PRO A 82 -11.16 13.98 7.48
C PRO A 82 -12.51 13.68 6.82
N GLU A 83 -13.06 14.61 6.05
CA GLU A 83 -14.33 14.44 5.33
C GLU A 83 -14.12 13.88 3.92
N CYS A 84 -12.86 13.69 3.50
CA CYS A 84 -12.54 13.12 2.21
C CYS A 84 -13.04 11.67 2.13
N ASN A 85 -13.93 11.44 1.17
CA ASN A 85 -14.45 10.13 0.88
C ASN A 85 -14.34 9.84 -0.61
N GLN A 86 -13.31 10.32 -1.32
CA GLN A 86 -13.13 10.07 -2.76
C GLN A 86 -11.65 10.06 -3.16
N PRO A 87 -11.25 9.27 -4.19
CA PRO A 87 -9.84 9.14 -4.55
C PRO A 87 -9.13 10.45 -4.90
N SER A 88 -9.86 11.42 -5.48
CA SER A 88 -9.32 12.72 -5.91
C SER A 88 -8.84 13.62 -4.76
N CYS A 89 -9.22 13.33 -3.52
CA CYS A 89 -8.70 14.03 -2.33
C CYS A 89 -7.78 13.15 -1.49
N SER A 90 -7.35 12.00 -2.03
CA SER A 90 -6.36 11.15 -1.37
C SER A 90 -4.94 11.60 -1.69
N VAL A 91 -4.03 11.36 -0.74
CA VAL A 91 -2.59 11.60 -0.89
C VAL A 91 -1.79 10.29 -0.98
N GLY A 92 -2.50 9.17 -1.16
CA GLY A 92 -1.92 7.82 -1.23
C GLY A 92 -2.87 6.75 -0.70
N GLY A 93 -2.40 5.51 -0.66
CA GLY A 93 -3.17 4.39 -0.14
C GLY A 93 -2.49 3.03 -0.26
N ALA A 94 -3.21 1.99 0.14
CA ALA A 94 -2.85 0.59 -0.04
C ALA A 94 -3.99 -0.13 -0.76
N ALA A 95 -3.67 -1.03 -1.68
CA ALA A 95 -4.67 -1.75 -2.45
C ALA A 95 -4.40 -3.25 -2.48
N VAL A 96 -5.45 -4.04 -2.61
CA VAL A 96 -5.39 -5.46 -2.97
C VAL A 96 -6.35 -5.68 -4.13
N PHE A 97 -5.87 -6.31 -5.18
CA PHE A 97 -6.65 -6.57 -6.39
C PHE A 97 -6.94 -8.06 -6.54
N THR A 98 -8.06 -8.38 -7.17
CA THR A 98 -8.29 -9.70 -7.77
C THR A 98 -7.34 -9.88 -8.95
N GLU A 99 -7.19 -11.12 -9.44
CA GLU A 99 -6.35 -11.39 -10.61
C GLU A 99 -6.82 -10.59 -11.84
N GLU A 100 -8.14 -10.51 -12.05
CA GLU A 100 -8.76 -9.71 -13.11
C GLU A 100 -8.51 -8.22 -12.92
N GLY A 101 -8.73 -7.69 -11.71
CA GLY A 101 -8.46 -6.27 -11.40
C GLY A 101 -6.98 -5.90 -11.53
N PHE A 102 -6.07 -6.85 -11.26
CA PHE A 102 -4.65 -6.61 -11.41
C PHE A 102 -4.20 -6.57 -12.87
N ALA A 103 -4.84 -7.31 -13.79
CA ALA A 103 -4.45 -7.32 -15.20
C ALA A 103 -4.53 -5.93 -15.85
N ASP A 104 -5.54 -5.13 -15.47
CA ASP A 104 -5.67 -3.74 -15.93
C ASP A 104 -4.59 -2.82 -15.35
N TRP A 105 -4.22 -3.04 -14.10
CA TRP A 105 -3.12 -2.33 -13.45
C TRP A 105 -1.76 -2.74 -13.99
N GLN A 106 -1.57 -4.00 -14.36
CA GLN A 106 -0.31 -4.52 -14.86
C GLN A 106 0.11 -3.82 -16.16
N ARG A 107 -0.84 -3.49 -17.05
CA ARG A 107 -0.56 -2.68 -18.25
C ARG A 107 0.00 -1.30 -17.91
N LYS A 108 -0.46 -0.68 -16.82
CA LYS A 108 0.05 0.61 -16.34
C LYS A 108 1.44 0.51 -15.69
N LEU A 109 1.82 -0.68 -15.26
CA LEU A 109 3.13 -0.96 -14.66
C LEU A 109 4.21 -1.28 -15.69
N GLU A 110 3.88 -1.50 -16.97
CA GLU A 110 4.86 -1.85 -18.01
C GLU A 110 5.92 -0.75 -18.19
N ASP A 111 5.54 0.51 -17.99
CA ASP A 111 6.43 1.68 -18.05
C ASP A 111 6.93 2.13 -16.67
N ALA A 112 6.56 1.43 -15.60
CA ALA A 112 6.92 1.83 -14.23
C ALA A 112 8.36 1.41 -13.90
N GLU A 113 9.09 2.29 -13.21
CA GLU A 113 10.47 2.01 -12.83
C GLU A 113 10.50 1.01 -11.68
N PRO A 114 11.18 -0.15 -11.81
CA PRO A 114 11.25 -1.12 -10.72
C PRO A 114 12.03 -0.53 -9.53
N LEU A 115 11.44 -0.66 -8.34
CA LEU A 115 12.03 -0.19 -7.09
C LEU A 115 12.40 -1.40 -6.21
N SER A 116 13.66 -1.48 -5.81
CA SER A 116 14.09 -2.49 -4.84
C SER A 116 13.62 -2.09 -3.44
N LEU A 117 12.69 -2.86 -2.87
CA LEU A 117 12.23 -2.68 -1.50
C LEU A 117 12.84 -3.77 -0.59
N PRO A 118 12.99 -3.50 0.72
CA PRO A 118 13.47 -4.50 1.67
C PRO A 118 12.65 -5.80 1.66
N ASN A 119 13.23 -6.89 2.18
CA ASN A 119 12.55 -8.18 2.35
C ASN A 119 12.06 -8.85 1.05
N ASN A 120 12.78 -8.65 -0.08
CA ASN A 120 12.43 -9.21 -1.39
C ASN A 120 11.04 -8.78 -1.89
N ILE A 121 10.59 -7.60 -1.49
CA ILE A 121 9.36 -7.00 -1.99
C ILE A 121 9.67 -6.35 -3.34
N GLN A 122 8.89 -6.70 -4.37
CA GLN A 122 9.02 -6.09 -5.69
C GLN A 122 8.24 -4.77 -5.71
N GLY A 123 8.93 -3.64 -5.71
CA GLY A 123 8.33 -2.32 -5.89
C GLY A 123 8.39 -1.82 -7.31
N TYR A 124 7.61 -0.77 -7.56
CA TYR A 124 7.51 0.00 -8.79
C TYR A 124 7.24 1.47 -8.41
N PHE A 125 7.92 2.40 -9.05
CA PHE A 125 7.60 3.82 -8.97
C PHE A 125 6.74 4.19 -10.18
N LEU A 126 5.61 4.83 -9.93
CA LEU A 126 4.66 5.25 -10.96
C LEU A 126 4.38 6.74 -10.80
N GLN A 127 4.55 7.48 -11.88
CA GLN A 127 4.15 8.87 -11.98
C GLN A 127 2.86 8.93 -12.81
N ILE A 128 1.77 9.45 -12.25
CA ILE A 128 0.47 9.60 -12.94
C ILE A 128 0.16 11.08 -13.07
N GLY A 129 -0.04 11.55 -14.30
CA GLY A 129 -0.28 12.96 -14.63
C GLY A 129 0.76 13.46 -15.63
N GLU A 130 0.60 14.70 -16.09
CA GLU A 130 1.53 15.35 -17.01
C GLU A 130 2.27 16.48 -16.28
N ASP A 131 3.58 16.58 -16.53
CA ASP A 131 4.46 17.65 -16.06
C ASP A 131 4.36 17.96 -14.54
N ASP A 132 4.13 19.23 -14.17
CA ASP A 132 4.14 19.73 -12.79
C ASP A 132 2.91 19.30 -11.97
N GLU A 133 1.94 18.61 -12.58
CA GLU A 133 0.73 18.09 -11.93
C GLU A 133 0.80 16.57 -11.69
N ALA A 134 1.97 15.96 -11.90
CA ALA A 134 2.11 14.53 -11.79
C ALA A 134 2.23 14.04 -10.33
N ASP A 135 1.33 13.14 -9.95
CA ASP A 135 1.33 12.47 -8.67
C ASP A 135 2.33 11.30 -8.69
N ASN A 136 3.11 11.17 -7.61
CA ASN A 136 4.12 10.12 -7.47
C ASN A 136 3.61 9.00 -6.55
N PHE A 137 3.60 7.78 -7.05
CA PHE A 137 3.16 6.60 -6.35
C PHE A 137 4.29 5.58 -6.24
N ILE A 138 4.38 4.92 -5.09
CA ILE A 138 5.14 3.67 -4.96
C ILE A 138 4.12 2.54 -4.90
N LEU A 139 4.21 1.65 -5.88
CA LEU A 139 3.45 0.42 -6.00
C LEU A 139 4.35 -0.75 -5.63
N TRP A 140 3.80 -1.82 -5.09
CA TRP A 140 4.59 -3.03 -4.92
C TRP A 140 3.73 -4.26 -4.75
N GLN A 141 4.34 -5.39 -5.10
CA GLN A 141 3.74 -6.70 -5.12
C GLN A 141 4.34 -7.57 -4.03
N GLN A 142 3.51 -8.42 -3.42
CA GLN A 142 3.92 -9.47 -2.49
C GLN A 142 3.22 -10.78 -2.84
#